data_AF-A0A821N3G0-F1
#
_entry.id   AF-A0A821N3G0-F1
#
_cell.length_a   1.000
_cell.length_b   1.000
_cell.length_c   1.000
_cell.angle_alpha   90.00
_cell.angle_beta   90.00
_cell.angle_gamma   90.00
#
_symmetry.space_group_name_H-M   'P 1'
#
loop_
_entity.id
_entity.type
_entity.pdbx_description
1 polymer ?
#
loop_
_entity_poly.entity_id
_entity_poly.type
_entity_poly.pdbx_seq_one_letter_code
_entity_poly.pdbx_strand_id
1 'polypeptide(L)'
;IYSHQGISHKASYQYTLTTNDNDTYSFVSIDMCQRPGVGAPLNFLGYISKEELKNIKKLSEQTRNSNTTIFFGHYPLSFTYSKGVNELMRHSIVYLNGHLHSSVKNLYARHSDGLLELELEDCK
;
A
#
# COMPACT_ATOMS: atom_id res chain seq x y z
N ILE A 1 16.64 2.84 6.24
CA ILE A 1 16.29 3.91 5.27
C ILE A 1 16.65 3.36 3.90
N TYR A 2 15.73 2.61 3.27
CA TYR A 2 16.08 1.72 2.14
C TYR A 2 15.35 2.03 0.82
N SER A 3 14.42 2.98 0.78
CA SER A 3 13.80 3.39 -0.50
C SER A 3 14.54 4.59 -1.10
N HIS A 4 14.62 4.62 -2.44
CA HIS A 4 15.18 5.71 -3.25
C HIS A 4 14.57 7.09 -2.92
N GLN A 5 13.44 7.12 -2.21
CA GLN A 5 12.71 8.33 -1.82
C GLN A 5 12.48 8.47 -0.30
N GLY A 6 13.00 7.56 0.54
CA GLY A 6 12.69 7.51 1.98
C GLY A 6 13.17 8.72 2.79
N ILE A 7 14.01 9.57 2.20
CA ILE A 7 14.45 10.84 2.79
C ILE A 7 13.49 12.00 2.41
N SER A 8 12.84 11.95 1.24
CA SER A 8 11.95 13.03 0.76
C SER A 8 10.47 12.80 1.07
N HIS A 9 10.04 11.54 1.20
CA HIS A 9 8.66 11.17 1.53
C HIS A 9 8.66 10.24 2.74
N LYS A 10 8.36 10.79 3.92
CA LYS A 10 8.22 10.02 5.17
C LYS A 10 6.91 9.21 5.24
N ALA A 11 6.11 9.21 4.18
CA ALA A 11 4.74 8.68 4.13
C ALA A 11 4.46 8.07 2.73
N SER A 12 3.20 7.89 2.36
CA SER A 12 2.81 7.33 1.05
C SER A 12 3.35 8.15 -0.13
N TYR A 13 3.82 7.46 -1.17
CA TYR A 13 4.37 8.07 -2.38
C TYR A 13 4.00 7.27 -3.63
N GLN A 14 4.18 7.88 -4.80
CA GLN A 14 4.03 7.19 -6.09
C GLN A 14 5.28 7.34 -6.95
N TYR A 15 5.51 6.34 -7.79
CA TYR A 15 6.51 6.36 -8.86
C TYR A 15 5.90 5.78 -10.13
N THR A 16 6.02 6.48 -11.24
CA THR A 16 5.54 5.99 -12.54
C THR A 16 6.73 5.77 -13.46
N LEU A 17 6.86 4.54 -13.96
CA LEU A 17 7.82 4.14 -14.98
C LEU A 17 7.13 4.16 -16.33
N THR A 18 7.68 4.90 -17.29
CA THR A 18 7.28 4.82 -18.69
C THR A 18 8.30 4.00 -19.46
N THR A 19 7.85 2.97 -20.17
CA THR A 19 8.69 2.12 -21.01
C THR A 19 8.92 2.73 -22.38
N ASN A 20 9.84 2.16 -23.16
CA ASN A 20 10.13 2.63 -24.52
C ASN A 20 8.92 2.49 -25.47
N ASP A 21 8.00 1.58 -25.18
CA ASP A 21 6.78 1.35 -25.95
C ASP A 21 5.61 2.26 -25.49
N ASN A 22 5.90 3.30 -24.68
CA ASN A 22 4.95 4.21 -24.04
C ASN A 22 3.99 3.59 -23.02
N ASP A 23 4.19 2.33 -22.62
CA ASP A 23 3.44 1.75 -21.50
C ASP A 23 3.87 2.37 -20.17
N THR A 24 2.90 2.61 -19.29
CA THR A 24 3.09 3.24 -17.98
C THR A 24 2.76 2.30 -16.83
N TYR A 25 3.71 2.14 -15.92
CA TYR A 25 3.61 1.31 -14.72
C TYR A 25 3.74 2.20 -13.49
N SER A 26 2.67 2.31 -12.72
CA SER A 26 2.63 3.09 -11.49
C SER A 26 2.77 2.20 -10.27
N PHE A 27 3.67 2.60 -9.37
CA PHE A 27 3.96 1.96 -8.11
C PHE A 27 3.57 2.92 -6.99
N VAL A 28 2.63 2.53 -6.14
CA VAL A 28 2.13 3.37 -5.04
C VAL A 28 2.46 2.71 -3.71
N SER A 29 3.32 3.35 -2.93
CA SER A 29 3.61 2.94 -1.56
C SER A 29 2.59 3.58 -0.64
N ILE A 30 2.01 2.80 0.28
CA ILE A 30 1.14 3.32 1.34
C ILE A 30 1.75 3.12 2.71
N ASP A 31 1.80 4.20 3.49
CA ASP A 31 2.25 4.16 4.87
C ASP A 31 1.04 4.07 5.81
N MET A 32 0.99 2.97 6.58
CA MET A 32 -0.03 2.73 7.60
C MET A 32 0.55 2.67 9.02
N CYS A 33 1.81 3.06 9.19
CA CYS A 33 2.48 3.01 10.48
C CYS A 33 1.89 4.05 11.43
N GLN A 34 1.58 3.61 12.65
CA GLN A 34 1.27 4.54 13.74
C GLN A 34 2.53 5.35 14.08
N ARG A 35 2.38 6.67 14.25
CA ARG A 35 3.48 7.50 14.75
C ARG A 35 3.90 6.96 16.13
N PRO A 36 5.20 6.74 16.39
CA PRO A 36 5.65 6.19 17.66
C PRO A 36 5.18 7.07 18.82
N GLY A 37 4.53 6.44 19.81
CA GLY A 37 3.96 7.08 20.99
C GLY A 37 3.62 6.05 22.08
N VAL A 38 3.04 6.50 23.20
CA VAL A 38 2.76 5.69 24.41
C VAL A 38 1.87 4.45 24.14
N GLY A 39 1.18 4.43 22.99
CA GLY A 39 0.40 3.29 22.48
C GLY A 39 1.20 2.19 21.77
N ALA A 40 2.54 2.21 21.82
CA ALA A 40 3.44 1.23 21.20
C ALA A 40 3.05 -0.28 21.31
N PRO A 41 2.42 -0.79 22.38
CA PRO A 41 1.94 -2.18 22.39
C PRO A 41 0.79 -2.48 21.40
N LEU A 42 0.19 -1.48 20.73
CA LEU A 42 -0.88 -1.63 19.73
C LEU A 42 -0.40 -1.56 18.26
N ASN A 43 0.91 -1.59 18.02
CA ASN A 43 1.50 -1.53 16.67
C ASN A 43 1.22 -2.77 15.78
N PHE A 44 0.43 -3.73 16.25
CA PHE A 44 -0.03 -4.87 15.44
C PHE A 44 -1.11 -4.51 14.41
N LEU A 45 -1.75 -3.34 14.58
CA LEU A 45 -2.81 -2.89 13.70
C LEU A 45 -2.42 -1.57 13.02
N GLY A 46 -2.43 -1.60 11.69
CA GLY A 46 -2.22 -0.43 10.85
C GLY A 46 -3.30 0.62 11.12
N TYR A 47 -2.91 1.89 11.09
CA TYR A 47 -3.82 3.02 11.21
C TYR A 47 -3.59 3.99 10.08
N ILE A 48 -4.67 4.33 9.37
CA ILE A 48 -4.64 5.34 8.31
C ILE A 48 -5.43 6.54 8.82
N SER A 49 -4.74 7.66 9.03
CA SER A 49 -5.39 8.91 9.40
C SER A 49 -6.29 9.42 8.25
N LYS A 50 -7.27 10.28 8.57
CA LYS A 50 -8.12 10.90 7.53
C LYS A 50 -7.31 11.72 6.51
N GLU A 51 -6.21 12.32 6.94
CA GLU A 51 -5.30 13.06 6.06
C GLU A 51 -4.57 12.10 5.12
N GLU A 52 -4.06 11.00 5.65
CA GLU A 52 -3.39 9.97 4.86
C GLU A 52 -4.34 9.30 3.87
N LEU A 53 -5.59 9.05 4.27
CA LEU A 53 -6.62 8.51 3.37
C LEU A 53 -6.88 9.45 2.18
N LYS A 54 -6.88 10.77 2.42
CA LYS A 54 -6.99 11.77 1.33
C LYS A 54 -5.75 11.76 0.43
N ASN A 55 -4.56 11.58 1.02
CA ASN A 55 -3.31 11.47 0.28
C ASN A 55 -3.33 10.22 -0.63
N ILE A 56 -3.66 9.05 -0.08
CA ILE A 56 -3.80 7.79 -0.82
C ILE A 56 -4.83 7.94 -1.95
N LYS A 57 -5.99 8.57 -1.67
CA LYS A 57 -6.98 8.85 -2.71
C LYS A 57 -6.42 9.71 -3.84
N LYS A 58 -5.62 10.74 -3.52
CA LYS A 58 -4.98 11.60 -4.51
C LYS A 58 -3.99 10.79 -5.37
N LEU A 59 -3.12 10.00 -4.76
CA LEU A 59 -2.16 9.13 -5.46
C LEU A 59 -2.89 8.10 -6.35
N SER A 60 -3.99 7.54 -5.86
CA SER A 60 -4.85 6.63 -6.63
C SER A 60 -5.40 7.28 -7.90
N GLU A 61 -5.98 8.49 -7.80
CA GLU A 61 -6.48 9.20 -8.99
C GLU A 61 -5.34 9.62 -9.95
N GLN A 62 -4.16 9.96 -9.43
CA GLN A 62 -2.99 10.31 -10.26
C GLN A 62 -2.47 9.13 -11.09
N THR A 63 -2.66 7.90 -10.62
CA THR A 63 -2.22 6.66 -11.30
C THR A 63 -3.32 6.01 -12.13
N ARG A 64 -4.50 6.63 -12.23
CA ARG A 64 -5.67 6.06 -12.89
C ARG A 64 -5.53 5.88 -14.40
N ASN A 65 -4.71 6.72 -15.03
CA ASN A 65 -4.43 6.65 -16.46
C ASN A 65 -3.22 5.78 -16.79
N SER A 66 -2.58 5.18 -15.78
CA SER A 66 -1.48 4.26 -16.03
C SER A 66 -2.00 2.94 -16.60
N ASN A 67 -1.24 2.32 -17.51
CA ASN A 67 -1.58 1.02 -18.06
C ASN A 67 -1.65 -0.05 -16.95
N THR A 68 -0.79 0.05 -15.94
CA THR A 68 -0.78 -0.83 -14.79
C THR A 68 -0.44 -0.06 -13.53
N THR A 69 -1.17 -0.33 -12.45
CA THR A 69 -0.91 0.25 -11.13
C THR A 69 -0.77 -0.86 -10.09
N ILE A 70 0.28 -0.79 -9.29
CA ILE A 70 0.63 -1.73 -8.22
C ILE A 70 0.70 -0.95 -6.92
N PHE A 71 -0.06 -1.36 -5.91
CA PHE A 71 0.06 -0.81 -4.57
C PHE A 71 0.91 -1.72 -3.69
N PHE A 72 1.65 -1.15 -2.76
CA PHE A 72 2.38 -1.90 -1.75
C PHE A 72 2.43 -1.15 -0.42
N GLY A 73 2.43 -1.88 0.69
CA GLY A 73 2.53 -1.32 2.04
C GLY A 73 2.91 -2.38 3.06
N HIS A 74 3.05 -2.02 4.33
CA HIS A 74 3.51 -2.99 5.33
C HIS A 74 2.38 -3.91 5.82
N TYR A 75 1.21 -3.35 6.17
CA TYR A 75 0.13 -4.08 6.85
C TYR A 75 -0.89 -4.69 5.88
N PRO A 76 -1.34 -5.94 6.08
CA PRO A 76 -2.51 -6.46 5.40
C PRO A 76 -3.74 -5.60 5.67
N LEU A 77 -4.65 -5.48 4.71
CA LEU A 77 -5.84 -4.63 4.85
C LEU A 77 -6.78 -5.11 5.96
N SER A 78 -6.78 -6.42 6.24
CA SER A 78 -7.52 -7.03 7.35
C SER A 78 -6.95 -6.66 8.73
N PHE A 79 -5.71 -6.17 8.81
CA PHE A 79 -5.03 -5.73 10.02
C PHE A 79 -5.05 -4.20 10.16
N THR A 80 -6.04 -3.52 9.59
CA THR A 80 -6.21 -2.07 9.72
C THR A 80 -7.55 -1.71 10.34
N TYR A 81 -7.59 -0.64 11.13
CA TYR A 81 -8.84 -0.09 11.64
C TYR A 81 -9.65 0.68 10.58
N SER A 82 -9.04 0.98 9.44
CA SER A 82 -9.61 1.84 8.41
C SER A 82 -10.38 1.02 7.38
N LYS A 83 -11.70 1.24 7.30
CA LYS A 83 -12.55 0.59 6.29
C LYS A 83 -12.46 1.31 4.94
N GLY A 84 -12.63 0.57 3.85
CA GLY A 84 -12.73 1.11 2.49
C GLY A 84 -11.40 1.49 1.84
N VAL A 85 -10.27 1.09 2.43
CA VAL A 85 -8.94 1.33 1.84
C VAL A 85 -8.78 0.54 0.53
N ASN A 86 -9.31 -0.68 0.50
CA ASN A 86 -9.38 -1.53 -0.69
C ASN A 86 -10.07 -0.82 -1.88
N GLU A 87 -11.15 -0.07 -1.63
CA GLU A 87 -11.87 0.65 -2.69
C GLU A 87 -11.01 1.71 -3.38
N LEU A 88 -10.07 2.32 -2.65
CA LEU A 88 -9.12 3.29 -3.21
C LEU A 88 -8.09 2.63 -4.14
N MET A 89 -7.93 1.32 -4.06
CA MET A 89 -6.95 0.55 -4.82
C MET A 89 -7.61 -0.37 -5.85
N ARG A 90 -8.94 -0.34 -6.00
CA ARG A 90 -9.70 -1.26 -6.86
C ARG A 90 -9.30 -1.27 -8.34
N HIS A 91 -8.68 -0.19 -8.83
CA HIS A 91 -8.18 -0.07 -10.21
C HIS A 91 -6.77 -0.63 -10.38
N SER A 92 -6.08 -0.90 -9.27
CA SER A 92 -4.78 -1.55 -9.27
C SER A 92 -4.90 -3.03 -9.59
N ILE A 93 -3.84 -3.61 -10.14
CA ILE A 93 -3.81 -5.04 -10.44
C ILE A 93 -3.59 -5.88 -9.18
N VAL A 94 -2.91 -5.31 -8.16
CA VAL A 94 -2.56 -6.00 -6.93
C VAL A 94 -2.16 -5.00 -5.83
N TYR A 95 -2.47 -5.39 -4.59
CA TYR A 95 -1.89 -4.83 -3.37
C TYR A 95 -0.90 -5.82 -2.75
N LEU A 96 0.33 -5.40 -2.53
CA LEU A 96 1.39 -6.20 -1.93
C LEU A 96 1.63 -5.77 -0.48
N ASN A 97 1.71 -6.71 0.46
CA ASN A 97 2.04 -6.40 1.85
C ASN A 97 3.16 -7.29 2.40
N GLY A 98 3.66 -7.08 3.64
CA GLY A 98 4.73 -7.92 4.19
C GLY A 98 4.88 -7.91 5.71
N HIS A 99 3.75 -7.93 6.43
CA HIS A 99 3.73 -7.83 7.89
C HIS A 99 4.00 -9.14 8.63
N LEU A 100 3.52 -10.30 8.15
CA LEU A 100 3.55 -11.53 8.95
C LEU A 100 4.83 -12.35 8.75
N HIS A 101 5.77 -11.86 7.91
CA HIS A 101 7.13 -12.41 7.75
C HIS A 101 7.15 -13.95 7.66
N SER A 102 6.24 -14.52 6.86
CA SER A 102 6.12 -15.97 6.63
C SER A 102 5.62 -16.80 7.82
N SER A 103 5.02 -16.17 8.85
CA SER A 103 4.33 -16.90 9.94
C SER A 103 3.10 -17.68 9.43
N VAL A 104 2.57 -17.28 8.27
CA VAL A 104 1.50 -17.98 7.55
C VAL A 104 1.90 -18.03 6.07
N LYS A 105 1.99 -19.23 5.50
CA LYS A 105 2.41 -19.41 4.11
C LYS A 105 1.29 -19.07 3.14
N ASN A 106 1.63 -18.41 2.03
CA ASN A 106 0.74 -18.14 0.89
C ASN A 106 -0.54 -17.38 1.25
N LEU A 107 -0.43 -16.28 1.99
CA LEU A 107 -1.57 -15.40 2.23
C LEU A 107 -1.87 -14.57 0.99
N TYR A 108 -2.91 -14.97 0.28
CA TYR A 108 -3.55 -14.19 -0.77
C TYR A 108 -5.02 -14.01 -0.42
N ALA A 109 -5.56 -12.83 -0.72
CA ALA A 109 -6.96 -12.53 -0.57
C ALA A 109 -7.50 -11.86 -1.83
N ARG A 110 -8.74 -12.18 -2.18
CA ARG A 110 -9.49 -11.43 -3.18
C ARG A 110 -10.64 -10.73 -2.48
N HIS A 111 -10.60 -9.41 -2.48
CA HIS A 111 -11.63 -8.58 -1.86
C HIS A 111 -12.90 -8.59 -2.70
N SER A 112 -14.04 -8.27 -2.07
CA SER A 112 -15.34 -8.25 -2.75
C SER A 112 -15.44 -7.21 -3.87
N ASP A 113 -14.59 -6.18 -3.83
CA ASP A 113 -14.46 -5.15 -4.88
C ASP A 113 -13.54 -5.59 -6.04
N GLY A 114 -12.97 -6.79 -5.96
CA GLY A 114 -12.12 -7.37 -7.00
C GLY A 114 -10.62 -7.21 -6.77
N LEU A 115 -10.18 -6.41 -5.78
CA LEU A 115 -8.76 -6.22 -5.48
C LEU A 115 -8.09 -7.54 -5.09
N LEU A 116 -6.96 -7.83 -5.73
CA LEU A 116 -6.07 -8.92 -5.32
C LEU A 116 -5.07 -8.40 -4.29
N GLU A 117 -4.98 -9.05 -3.14
CA GLU A 117 -4.00 -8.76 -2.10
C GLU A 117 -3.08 -9.97 -1.93
N LEU A 118 -1.76 -9.73 -1.96
CA LEU A 118 -0.74 -10.76 -1.77
C LEU A 118 0.21 -10.34 -0.66
N GLU A 119 0.42 -11.21 0.32
CA GLU A 119 1.50 -11.03 1.28
C GLU A 119 2.82 -11.57 0.72
N LEU A 120 3.85 -10.74 0.79
CA LEU A 120 5.24 -11.04 0.50
C LEU A 120 6.00 -11.27 1.82
N GLU A 121 6.91 -12.25 1.85
CA GLU A 121 7.61 -12.65 3.08
C GLU A 121 8.48 -11.54 3.71
N ASP A 122 8.96 -10.57 2.92
CA ASP A 122 9.76 -9.45 3.42
C ASP A 122 9.46 -8.18 2.60
N CYS A 123 8.46 -7.40 3.05
CA CYS A 123 8.20 -6.04 2.59
C CYS A 123 8.32 -5.09 3.80
N LYS A 124 9.55 -4.62 4.05
CA LYS A 124 9.92 -3.69 5.13
C LYS A 124 10.02 -2.24 4.66
#